data_AF-A0A7D9HEJ0-F1
#
_entry.id   AF-A0A7D9HEJ0-F1
#
_cell.length_a   1.000
_cell.length_b   1.000
_cell.length_c   1.000
_cell.angle_alpha   90.00
_cell.angle_beta   90.00
_cell.angle_gamma   90.00
#
_symmetry.space_group_name_H-M   'P 1'
#
loop_
_entity.id
_entity.type
_entity.pdbx_description
1 polymer ?
#
loop_
_entity_poly.entity_id
_entity_poly.type
_entity_poly.pdbx_seq_one_letter_code
_entity_poly.pdbx_strand_id
1 'polypeptide(L)'
;MNQYHYHMALKLKRRGRWVQVRANLDEKFGIKVNFSDHHNTYYSSYKYVTKEDSNAEHSDSHPDLQNAPRTEQAITGKKRKGRISSGSASSQKQRKRRRDRALTVYDVSQIIQQRKISKRIELVCLAVQPKREGNTALAEFIANKRENAVDDALAVAKEFDEAEKKLARMQKSRVDLLTEAKEEGKCVAGCEGKWLLAAEQLLESNSITHQSFCDAIYIVLEKAGGNIRTYIHGPANCGKTFILHFVTQLRARSHGWGLMKQKSFI
;
A
#
# COMPACT_ATOMS: atom_id res chain seq x y z
N MET A 1 41.42 31.14 21.40
CA MET A 1 41.05 30.64 22.75
C MET A 1 41.32 29.15 22.76
N ASN A 2 42.18 28.66 23.65
CA ASN A 2 42.48 27.24 23.78
C ASN A 2 41.18 26.48 24.05
N GLN A 3 40.72 25.69 23.08
CA GLN A 3 39.48 24.94 23.19
C GLN A 3 39.78 23.66 23.97
N TYR A 4 39.85 23.79 25.30
CA TYR A 4 40.01 22.64 26.18
C TYR A 4 38.83 21.69 25.97
N HIS A 5 39.14 20.45 25.57
CA HIS A 5 38.17 19.38 25.39
C HIS A 5 38.41 18.36 26.48
N TYR A 6 37.41 18.21 27.35
CA TYR A 6 37.47 17.25 28.44
C TYR A 6 36.83 15.93 28.04
N HIS A 7 37.51 14.84 28.36
CA HIS A 7 36.98 13.49 28.21
C HIS A 7 36.53 12.96 29.58
N MET A 8 35.38 12.30 29.64
CA MET A 8 34.84 11.75 30.88
C MET A 8 34.21 10.39 30.64
N ALA A 9 34.51 9.42 31.51
CA ALA A 9 33.90 8.10 31.50
C ALA A 9 32.93 7.97 32.68
N LEU A 10 31.65 7.74 32.38
CA LEU A 10 30.60 7.57 33.40
C LEU A 10 30.09 6.12 33.47
N LYS A 11 30.10 5.54 34.67
CA LYS A 11 29.50 4.24 34.94
C LYS A 11 28.04 4.42 35.36
N LEU A 12 27.11 4.12 34.45
CA LEU A 12 25.68 4.19 34.74
C LEU A 12 25.10 2.83 35.16
N LYS A 13 24.12 2.86 36.08
CA LYS A 13 23.38 1.66 36.50
C LYS A 13 22.41 1.13 35.43
N ARG A 14 21.92 2.01 34.55
CA ARG A 14 20.93 1.69 33.50
C ARG A 14 21.25 2.46 32.22
N ARG A 15 20.70 2.01 31.09
CA ARG A 15 20.81 2.73 29.81
C ARG A 15 19.97 4.01 29.86
N GLY A 16 20.58 5.15 29.56
CA GLY A 16 19.93 6.46 29.49
C GLY A 16 19.53 6.84 28.06
N ARG A 17 18.61 7.81 27.94
CA ARG A 17 18.27 8.48 26.67
C ARG A 17 19.19 9.69 26.46
N TRP A 18 20.31 9.46 25.78
CA TRP A 18 21.40 10.44 25.67
C TRP A 18 21.08 11.71 24.88
N VAL A 19 20.13 11.65 23.94
CA VAL A 19 19.71 12.82 23.16
C VAL A 19 19.08 13.90 24.04
N GLN A 20 18.21 13.49 24.98
CA GLN A 20 17.57 14.43 25.91
C GLN A 20 18.57 15.05 26.88
N VAL A 21 19.54 14.25 27.35
CA VAL A 21 20.62 14.74 28.23
C VAL A 21 21.49 15.76 27.51
N ARG A 22 21.86 15.51 26.24
CA ARG A 22 22.61 16.47 25.42
C ARG A 22 21.88 17.80 25.29
N ALA A 23 20.60 17.75 24.91
CA ALA A 23 19.79 18.94 24.73
C ALA A 23 19.68 19.74 26.03
N ASN A 24 19.48 19.05 27.17
CA ASN A 24 19.34 19.70 28.46
C ASN A 24 20.63 20.39 28.93
N LEU A 25 21.79 19.79 28.68
CA LEU A 25 23.09 20.38 29.04
C LEU A 25 23.43 21.61 28.19
N ASP A 26 23.07 21.60 26.91
CA ASP A 26 23.26 22.75 26.02
C ASP A 26 22.30 23.88 26.39
N GLU A 27 21.02 23.57 26.57
CA GLU A 27 19.98 24.58 26.88
C GLU A 27 20.17 25.24 28.25
N LYS A 28 20.50 24.47 29.30
CA LYS A 28 20.59 25.00 30.67
C LYS A 28 21.96 25.54 31.04
N PHE A 29 23.02 24.99 30.46
CA PHE A 29 24.40 25.27 30.89
C PHE A 29 25.32 25.69 29.73
N GLY A 30 24.84 25.69 28.48
CA GLY A 30 25.66 26.00 27.30
C GLY A 30 26.75 24.95 27.02
N ILE A 31 26.64 23.75 27.59
CA ILE A 31 27.68 22.72 27.51
C ILE A 31 27.38 21.78 26.34
N LYS A 32 28.23 21.83 25.32
CA LYS A 32 28.17 20.93 24.16
C LYS A 32 28.87 19.60 24.47
N VAL A 33 28.09 18.55 24.68
CA VAL A 33 28.60 17.19 24.90
C VAL A 33 28.40 16.28 23.68
N ASN A 34 29.38 15.40 23.44
CA ASN A 34 29.28 14.32 22.46
C ASN A 34 29.36 12.96 23.17
N PHE A 35 28.41 12.07 22.89
CA PHE A 35 28.41 10.72 23.45
C PHE A 35 28.97 9.73 22.42
N SER A 36 29.97 8.94 22.83
CA SER A 36 30.60 7.91 22.00
C SER A 36 30.11 6.52 22.40
N ASP A 37 29.74 5.68 21.42
CA ASP A 37 29.44 4.24 21.59
C ASP A 37 30.59 3.35 21.07
N HIS A 38 31.82 3.90 21.00
CA HIS A 38 32.99 3.14 20.57
C HIS A 38 33.45 2.12 21.61
N HIS A 39 33.20 2.40 22.88
CA HIS A 39 33.63 1.57 24.01
C HIS A 39 32.47 0.72 24.52
N ASN A 40 32.76 -0.55 24.82
CA ASN A 40 31.73 -1.55 25.13
C ASN A 40 31.62 -1.87 26.63
N THR A 41 32.61 -1.43 27.39
CA THR A 41 32.70 -1.61 28.83
C THR A 41 33.12 -0.29 29.45
N TYR A 42 32.72 -0.07 30.70
CA TYR A 42 33.20 1.07 31.47
C TYR A 42 34.74 1.11 31.50
N TYR A 43 35.39 -0.05 31.62
CA TYR A 43 36.84 -0.19 31.61
C TYR A 43 37.49 0.31 30.31
N SER A 44 36.95 -0.07 29.14
CA SER A 44 37.47 0.40 27.85
C SER A 44 37.26 1.90 27.64
N SER A 45 36.15 2.46 28.14
CA SER A 45 35.93 3.92 28.12
C SER A 45 36.91 4.63 29.05
N TYR A 46 37.08 4.11 30.27
CA TYR A 46 38.00 4.64 31.27
C TYR A 46 39.43 4.69 30.74
N LYS A 47 39.94 3.57 30.22
CA LYS A 47 41.28 3.52 29.61
C LYS A 47 41.48 4.51 28.47
N TYR A 48 40.43 4.80 27.69
CA TYR A 48 40.52 5.77 26.61
C TYR A 48 40.67 7.20 27.16
N VAL A 49 39.89 7.54 28.20
CA VAL A 49 39.99 8.85 28.86
C VAL A 49 41.33 9.02 29.56
N THR A 50 41.83 7.99 30.25
CA THR A 50 43.06 8.08 31.05
C THR A 50 44.32 7.70 30.27
N LYS A 51 44.26 7.58 28.94
CA LYS A 51 45.41 7.11 28.14
C LYS A 51 46.53 8.14 28.07
N GLU A 52 46.16 9.41 27.97
CA GLU A 52 47.07 10.52 27.65
C GLU A 52 47.18 11.55 28.78
N ASP A 53 46.26 11.48 29.76
CA ASP A 53 46.21 12.39 30.91
C ASP A 53 47.00 11.83 32.10
N SER A 54 48.04 12.56 32.51
CA SER A 54 48.87 12.20 33.68
C SER A 54 48.14 12.38 35.02
N ASN A 55 47.08 13.22 35.04
CA ASN A 55 46.35 13.64 36.23
C ASN A 55 44.84 13.38 36.08
N ALA A 56 44.45 12.13 35.84
CA ALA A 56 43.04 11.76 35.80
C ALA A 56 42.40 11.85 37.20
N GLU A 57 41.33 12.64 37.33
CA GLU A 57 40.56 12.74 38.57
C GLU A 57 39.51 11.63 38.68
N HIS A 58 39.34 11.10 39.88
CA HIS A 58 38.42 10.00 40.18
C HIS A 58 37.50 10.38 41.33
N SER A 59 36.23 10.02 41.24
CA SER A 59 35.31 10.11 42.38
C SER A 59 35.71 9.12 43.48
N ASP A 60 35.44 9.44 44.75
CA ASP A 60 35.77 8.59 45.90
C ASP A 60 35.24 7.14 45.83
N SER A 61 34.13 6.93 45.10
CA SER A 61 33.51 5.60 44.91
C SER A 61 33.95 4.87 43.63
N HIS A 62 35.02 5.35 42.97
CA HIS A 62 35.52 4.74 41.74
C HIS A 62 36.11 3.36 42.02
N PRO A 63 35.70 2.30 41.30
CA PRO A 63 36.26 0.96 41.49
C PRO A 63 37.74 0.93 41.08
N ASP A 64 38.56 0.15 41.78
CA ASP A 64 39.93 -0.10 41.32
C ASP A 64 39.88 -0.90 40.00
N LEU A 65 40.50 -0.34 38.96
CA LEU A 65 40.51 -0.86 37.60
C LEU A 65 41.94 -1.23 37.14
N GLN A 66 42.93 -1.34 38.03
CA GLN A 66 44.28 -1.77 37.64
C GLN A 66 44.29 -3.12 36.90
N ASN A 67 43.37 -4.02 37.24
CA ASN A 67 43.22 -5.33 36.61
C ASN A 67 42.04 -5.37 35.62
N ALA A 68 42.33 -5.65 34.35
CA ALA A 68 41.33 -5.71 33.28
C ALA A 68 40.29 -6.83 33.52
N PRO A 69 38.97 -6.57 33.36
CA PRO A 69 37.97 -7.63 33.42
C PRO A 69 38.16 -8.61 32.25
N ARG A 70 38.31 -9.92 32.54
CA ARG A 70 38.45 -11.01 31.54
C ARG A 70 37.26 -11.15 30.56
N THR A 71 36.21 -10.34 30.71
CA THR A 71 34.95 -10.41 29.97
C THR A 71 34.90 -9.57 28.69
N GLU A 72 35.93 -8.78 28.37
CA GLU A 72 35.92 -7.90 27.19
C GLU A 72 35.79 -8.66 25.86
N GLN A 73 36.42 -9.84 25.75
CA GLN A 73 36.32 -10.68 24.56
C GLN A 73 34.88 -11.18 24.34
N ALA A 74 34.18 -11.58 25.41
CA ALA A 74 32.80 -12.05 25.34
C ALA A 74 31.82 -10.94 24.92
N ILE A 75 32.05 -9.70 25.35
CA ILE A 75 31.20 -8.54 25.02
C ILE A 75 31.44 -8.08 23.57
N THR A 76 32.71 -8.07 23.12
CA THR A 76 33.08 -7.70 21.74
C THR A 76 32.48 -8.68 20.71
N GLY A 77 32.43 -9.98 21.04
CA GLY A 77 31.78 -11.01 20.22
C GLY A 77 30.27 -10.76 19.98
N LYS A 78 29.54 -10.26 20.99
CA LYS A 78 28.11 -9.91 20.87
C LYS A 78 27.86 -8.76 19.90
N LYS A 79 28.69 -7.70 19.89
CA LYS A 79 28.55 -6.55 18.97
C LYS A 79 28.92 -6.92 17.53
N ARG A 80 29.93 -7.79 17.30
CA ARG A 80 30.22 -8.34 15.97
C ARG A 80 29.00 -9.05 15.37
N LYS A 81 28.27 -9.84 16.17
CA LYS A 81 27.03 -10.49 15.74
C LYS A 81 25.93 -9.48 15.35
N GLY A 82 25.85 -8.34 16.05
CA GLY A 82 24.90 -7.24 15.75
C GLY A 82 25.29 -6.33 14.57
N ARG A 83 26.58 -6.14 14.29
CA ARG A 83 27.06 -5.38 13.11
C ARG A 83 27.07 -6.21 11.83
N ILE A 84 27.36 -7.52 11.91
CA ILE A 84 27.27 -8.45 10.77
C ILE A 84 25.80 -8.60 10.30
N SER A 85 24.80 -8.27 11.13
CA SER A 85 23.41 -8.20 10.68
C SER A 85 23.06 -6.96 9.86
N SER A 86 23.88 -5.91 9.87
CA SER A 86 23.57 -4.59 9.27
C SER A 86 24.58 -4.11 8.22
N GLY A 87 25.66 -4.84 7.91
CA GLY A 87 26.61 -4.44 6.87
C GLY A 87 27.30 -5.63 6.21
N SER A 88 27.30 -5.63 4.87
CA SER A 88 28.15 -6.42 3.95
C SER A 88 28.05 -7.96 3.96
N ALA A 89 26.89 -8.50 3.60
CA ALA A 89 26.81 -9.84 2.97
C ALA A 89 25.70 -9.84 1.90
N SER A 90 25.95 -9.13 0.80
CA SER A 90 24.93 -8.48 -0.04
C SER A 90 24.31 -9.31 -1.16
N SER A 91 24.56 -10.61 -1.31
CA SER A 91 23.86 -11.38 -2.38
C SER A 91 23.47 -12.80 -1.96
N GLN A 92 24.38 -13.61 -1.44
CA GLN A 92 24.06 -14.98 -1.00
C GLN A 92 23.27 -15.04 0.32
N LYS A 93 23.60 -14.17 1.28
CA LYS A 93 22.92 -14.14 2.60
C LYS A 93 21.53 -13.50 2.51
N GLN A 94 21.30 -12.57 1.58
CA GLN A 94 19.97 -12.08 1.25
C GLN A 94 19.08 -13.19 0.67
N ARG A 95 19.58 -14.01 -0.27
CA ARG A 95 18.83 -15.16 -0.80
C ARG A 95 18.48 -16.17 0.31
N LYS A 96 19.39 -16.43 1.26
CA LYS A 96 19.13 -17.32 2.40
C LYS A 96 18.15 -16.71 3.42
N ARG A 97 18.28 -15.43 3.78
CA ARG A 97 17.30 -14.72 4.63
C ARG A 97 15.92 -14.59 4.00
N ARG A 98 15.83 -14.55 2.67
CA ARG A 98 14.55 -14.53 1.94
C ARG A 98 13.84 -15.87 1.96
N ARG A 99 14.58 -16.99 2.12
CA ARG A 99 14.00 -18.33 2.34
C ARG A 99 13.51 -18.52 3.79
N ASP A 100 14.15 -17.87 4.76
CA ASP A 100 13.79 -18.00 6.19
C ASP A 100 12.80 -16.90 6.68
N ARG A 101 12.39 -15.97 5.82
CA ARG A 101 11.45 -14.91 6.20
C ARG A 101 10.02 -15.42 6.04
N ALA A 102 9.23 -15.30 7.11
CA ALA A 102 7.80 -15.55 7.07
C ALA A 102 7.13 -14.75 5.94
N LEU A 103 6.24 -15.40 5.19
CA LEU A 103 5.50 -14.76 4.11
C LEU A 103 4.72 -13.55 4.63
N THR A 104 4.72 -12.49 3.83
CA THR A 104 3.86 -11.32 4.04
C THR A 104 2.58 -11.45 3.23
N VAL A 105 1.58 -10.60 3.51
CA VAL A 105 0.35 -10.50 2.72
C VAL A 105 0.66 -10.28 1.23
N TYR A 106 1.66 -9.43 0.95
CA TYR A 106 2.11 -9.16 -0.42
C TYR A 106 2.73 -10.40 -1.10
N ASP A 107 3.56 -11.17 -0.38
CA ASP A 107 4.14 -12.39 -0.95
C ASP A 107 3.04 -13.41 -1.30
N VAL A 108 2.01 -13.50 -0.44
CA VAL A 108 0.85 -14.38 -0.68
C VAL A 108 -0.03 -13.86 -1.80
N SER A 109 -0.22 -12.54 -1.94
CA SER A 109 -0.98 -11.97 -3.06
C SER A 109 -0.31 -12.24 -4.40
N GLN A 110 1.03 -12.21 -4.47
CA GLN A 110 1.76 -12.62 -5.68
C GLN A 110 1.57 -14.11 -6.02
N ILE A 111 1.55 -14.99 -5.02
CA ILE A 111 1.27 -16.42 -5.22
C ILE A 111 -0.15 -16.61 -5.76
N ILE A 112 -1.13 -15.88 -5.19
CA ILE A 112 -2.53 -15.90 -5.63
C ILE A 112 -2.64 -15.50 -7.10
N GLN A 113 -1.99 -14.41 -7.52
CA GLN A 113 -1.98 -13.97 -8.94
C GLN A 113 -1.35 -15.02 -9.86
N GLN A 114 -0.16 -15.53 -9.50
CA GLN A 114 0.56 -16.51 -10.32
C GLN A 114 -0.23 -17.81 -10.52
N ARG A 115 -1.00 -18.22 -9.51
CA ARG A 115 -1.79 -19.45 -9.52
C ARG A 115 -3.27 -19.22 -9.87
N LYS A 116 -3.68 -17.97 -10.14
CA LYS A 116 -5.06 -17.55 -10.42
C LYS A 116 -6.06 -18.09 -9.39
N ILE A 117 -5.68 -17.98 -8.12
CA ILE A 117 -6.53 -18.44 -7.00
C ILE A 117 -7.62 -17.43 -6.76
N SER A 118 -8.87 -17.90 -6.66
CA SER A 118 -10.03 -17.03 -6.49
C SER A 118 -10.65 -17.16 -5.09
N LYS A 119 -10.51 -18.32 -4.47
CA LYS A 119 -11.15 -18.65 -3.19
C LYS A 119 -10.13 -19.06 -2.14
N ARG A 120 -10.45 -18.74 -0.89
CA ARG A 120 -9.66 -19.16 0.28
C ARG A 120 -9.39 -20.66 0.32
N ILE A 121 -10.39 -21.49 0.02
CA ILE A 121 -10.24 -22.95 0.06
C ILE A 121 -9.20 -23.46 -0.93
N GLU A 122 -9.09 -22.83 -2.10
CA GLU A 122 -8.08 -23.17 -3.12
C GLU A 122 -6.68 -22.84 -2.62
N LEU A 123 -6.52 -21.72 -1.91
CA LEU A 123 -5.26 -21.33 -1.27
C LEU A 123 -4.86 -22.32 -0.16
N VAL A 124 -5.84 -22.77 0.65
CA VAL A 124 -5.63 -23.78 1.69
C VAL A 124 -5.23 -25.12 1.06
N CYS A 125 -5.90 -25.56 0.01
CA CYS A 125 -5.53 -26.77 -0.74
C CYS A 125 -4.09 -26.67 -1.26
N LEU A 126 -3.70 -25.52 -1.82
CA LEU A 126 -2.33 -25.28 -2.29
C LEU A 126 -1.31 -25.30 -1.15
N ALA A 127 -1.68 -24.82 0.04
CA ALA A 127 -0.79 -24.81 1.20
C ALA A 127 -0.56 -26.21 1.80
N VAL A 128 -1.52 -27.13 1.67
CA VAL A 128 -1.43 -28.50 2.22
C VAL A 128 -0.71 -29.46 1.27
N GLN A 129 -0.74 -29.21 -0.04
CA GLN A 129 -0.04 -30.01 -1.06
C GLN A 129 1.49 -30.18 -0.82
N PRO A 130 2.27 -29.14 -0.48
CA PRO A 130 3.73 -29.24 -0.37
C PRO A 130 4.30 -29.92 0.89
N LYS A 131 3.53 -30.73 1.64
CA LYS A 131 4.10 -31.57 2.73
C LYS A 131 5.24 -32.50 2.26
N ARG A 132 5.31 -32.81 0.96
CA ARG A 132 6.39 -33.63 0.36
C ARG A 132 7.64 -32.85 -0.06
N GLU A 133 7.57 -31.52 -0.20
CA GLU A 133 8.68 -30.69 -0.71
C GLU A 133 9.32 -29.78 0.37
N GLY A 134 8.82 -29.82 1.61
CA GLY A 134 9.36 -29.04 2.72
C GLY A 134 9.06 -27.54 2.66
N ASN A 135 8.17 -27.10 1.76
CA ASN A 135 7.75 -25.70 1.67
C ASN A 135 6.49 -25.46 2.51
N THR A 136 6.67 -25.33 3.83
CA THR A 136 5.59 -25.11 4.80
C THR A 136 5.21 -23.64 4.98
N ALA A 137 5.92 -22.71 4.34
CA ALA A 137 5.77 -21.28 4.59
C ALA A 137 4.35 -20.74 4.35
N LEU A 138 3.65 -21.24 3.32
CA LEU A 138 2.27 -20.85 3.04
C LEU A 138 1.28 -21.43 4.06
N ALA A 139 1.49 -22.68 4.47
CA ALA A 139 0.69 -23.30 5.52
C ALA A 139 0.88 -22.57 6.86
N GLU A 140 2.12 -22.21 7.19
CA GLU A 140 2.46 -21.41 8.37
C GLU A 140 1.84 -20.01 8.30
N PHE A 141 1.82 -19.37 7.12
CA PHE A 141 1.14 -18.10 6.96
C PHE A 141 -0.35 -18.21 7.27
N ILE A 142 -1.03 -19.20 6.69
CA ILE A 142 -2.47 -19.41 6.88
C ILE A 142 -2.79 -19.79 8.33
N ALA A 143 -1.97 -20.62 8.97
CA ALA A 143 -2.19 -21.10 10.33
C ALA A 143 -1.86 -20.06 11.41
N ASN A 144 -0.81 -19.24 11.20
CA ASN A 144 -0.29 -18.33 12.23
C ASN A 144 -0.83 -16.90 12.11
N LYS A 145 -1.40 -16.51 10.96
CA LYS A 145 -2.00 -15.18 10.79
C LYS A 145 -3.49 -15.22 11.09
N ARG A 146 -4.03 -14.08 11.52
CA ARG A 146 -5.48 -13.92 11.73
C ARG A 146 -6.23 -14.14 10.43
N GLU A 147 -7.46 -14.61 10.55
CA GLU A 147 -8.35 -14.94 9.43
C GLU A 147 -8.38 -13.86 8.32
N ASN A 148 -8.39 -12.58 8.73
CA ASN A 148 -8.42 -11.42 7.85
C ASN A 148 -7.19 -11.28 6.94
N ALA A 149 -6.01 -11.76 7.34
CA ALA A 149 -4.79 -11.55 6.56
C ALA A 149 -4.78 -12.34 5.24
N VAL A 150 -5.52 -13.46 5.19
CA VAL A 150 -5.71 -14.24 3.96
C VAL A 150 -6.70 -13.54 3.04
N ASP A 151 -7.76 -12.98 3.61
CA ASP A 151 -8.77 -12.24 2.86
C ASP A 151 -8.19 -10.93 2.30
N ASP A 152 -7.34 -10.25 3.05
CA ASP A 152 -6.57 -9.08 2.60
C ASP A 152 -5.65 -9.47 1.42
N ALA A 153 -4.98 -10.62 1.46
CA ALA A 153 -4.11 -11.06 0.37
C ALA A 153 -4.91 -11.34 -0.92
N LEU A 154 -6.11 -11.93 -0.79
CA LEU A 154 -7.04 -12.14 -1.91
C LEU A 154 -7.55 -10.81 -2.46
N ALA A 155 -7.89 -9.86 -1.59
CA ALA A 155 -8.36 -8.53 -1.99
C ALA A 155 -7.27 -7.74 -2.74
N VAL A 156 -6.05 -7.72 -2.22
CA VAL A 156 -4.90 -7.06 -2.87
C VAL A 156 -4.58 -7.70 -4.21
N ALA A 157 -4.59 -9.03 -4.30
CA ALA A 157 -4.37 -9.73 -5.57
C ALA A 157 -5.41 -9.33 -6.63
N LYS A 158 -6.69 -9.28 -6.23
CA LYS A 158 -7.78 -8.84 -7.11
C LYS A 158 -7.62 -7.38 -7.53
N GLU A 159 -7.23 -6.52 -6.60
CA GLU A 159 -7.00 -5.11 -6.91
C GLU A 159 -5.88 -4.94 -7.94
N PHE A 160 -4.77 -5.67 -7.81
CA PHE A 160 -3.68 -5.64 -8.78
C PHE A 160 -4.10 -6.13 -10.17
N ASP A 161 -4.90 -7.20 -10.25
CA ASP A 161 -5.40 -7.72 -11.54
C ASP A 161 -6.40 -6.77 -12.23
N GLU A 162 -7.14 -5.98 -11.45
CA GLU A 162 -8.15 -5.05 -11.94
C GLU A 162 -7.62 -3.61 -12.08
N ALA A 163 -6.45 -3.28 -11.52
CA ALA A 163 -5.95 -1.91 -11.41
C ALA A 163 -5.79 -1.23 -12.76
N GLU A 164 -5.10 -1.88 -13.71
CA GLU A 164 -4.90 -1.33 -15.06
C GLU A 164 -6.22 -1.12 -15.79
N LYS A 165 -7.15 -2.07 -15.67
CA LYS A 165 -8.48 -1.98 -16.28
C LYS A 165 -9.29 -0.84 -15.67
N LYS A 166 -9.25 -0.68 -14.34
CA LYS A 166 -9.92 0.43 -13.63
C LYS A 166 -9.29 1.77 -14.00
N LEU A 167 -7.96 1.86 -14.07
CA LEU A 167 -7.27 3.08 -14.45
C LEU A 167 -7.58 3.49 -15.90
N ALA A 168 -7.45 2.55 -16.84
CA ALA A 168 -7.81 2.78 -18.24
C ALA A 168 -9.29 3.20 -18.38
N ARG A 169 -10.17 2.64 -17.53
CA ARG A 169 -11.59 2.99 -17.51
C ARG A 169 -11.86 4.38 -16.94
N MET A 170 -11.12 4.81 -15.93
CA MET A 170 -11.23 6.13 -15.31
C MET A 170 -10.74 7.25 -16.22
N GLN A 171 -9.81 6.95 -17.13
CA GLN A 171 -9.28 7.91 -18.09
C GLN A 171 -10.21 8.15 -19.29
N LYS A 172 -11.16 7.25 -19.54
CA LYS A 172 -12.12 7.35 -20.66
C LYS A 172 -13.28 8.25 -20.31
N SER A 173 -13.63 9.16 -21.24
CA SER A 173 -14.86 9.95 -21.14
C SER A 173 -16.08 9.05 -21.34
N ARG A 174 -17.28 9.56 -21.00
CA ARG A 174 -18.52 8.82 -21.25
C ARG A 174 -18.75 8.54 -22.73
N VAL A 175 -18.33 9.48 -23.59
CA VAL A 175 -18.45 9.38 -25.04
C VAL A 175 -17.52 8.29 -25.56
N ASP A 176 -16.27 8.24 -25.11
CA ASP A 176 -15.28 7.24 -25.55
C ASP A 176 -15.78 5.81 -25.34
N LEU A 177 -16.45 5.56 -24.22
CA LEU A 177 -17.01 4.24 -23.90
C LEU A 177 -18.18 3.85 -24.80
N LEU A 178 -18.99 4.83 -25.19
CA LEU A 178 -20.10 4.60 -26.11
C LEU A 178 -19.57 4.38 -27.53
N THR A 179 -18.48 5.06 -27.90
CA THR A 179 -17.77 4.84 -29.17
C THR A 179 -17.18 3.43 -29.21
N GLU A 180 -16.48 3.00 -28.16
CA GLU A 180 -15.96 1.62 -28.06
C GLU A 180 -17.10 0.59 -28.11
N ALA A 181 -18.19 0.82 -27.39
CA ALA A 181 -19.35 -0.08 -27.44
C ALA A 181 -20.01 -0.12 -28.83
N LYS A 182 -19.97 0.98 -29.59
CA LYS A 182 -20.43 1.03 -30.98
C LYS A 182 -19.49 0.23 -31.89
N GLU A 183 -18.18 0.36 -31.73
CA GLU A 183 -17.17 -0.38 -32.49
C GLU A 183 -17.22 -1.89 -32.23
N GLU A 184 -17.52 -2.29 -30.99
CA GLU A 184 -17.78 -3.70 -30.64
C GLU A 184 -19.01 -4.27 -31.36
N GLY A 185 -19.90 -3.43 -31.90
CA GLY A 185 -20.97 -3.80 -32.82
C GLY A 185 -22.09 -4.66 -32.24
N LYS A 186 -22.10 -4.90 -30.93
CA LYS A 186 -23.06 -5.80 -30.26
C LYS A 186 -24.28 -5.03 -29.76
N CYS A 187 -25.34 -4.96 -30.58
CA CYS A 187 -26.68 -4.62 -30.05
C CYS A 187 -27.23 -5.80 -29.21
N VAL A 188 -28.26 -5.54 -28.41
CA VAL A 188 -28.98 -6.61 -27.69
C VAL A 188 -29.61 -7.60 -28.68
N ALA A 189 -29.68 -8.88 -28.32
CA ALA A 189 -30.29 -9.89 -29.17
C ALA A 189 -31.74 -9.52 -29.51
N GLY A 190 -32.13 -9.64 -30.78
CA GLY A 190 -33.47 -9.26 -31.26
C GLY A 190 -33.71 -7.75 -31.44
N CYS A 191 -32.66 -6.93 -31.30
CA CYS A 191 -32.71 -5.47 -31.51
C CYS A 191 -33.16 -5.10 -32.93
N GLU A 192 -32.54 -5.70 -33.95
CA GLU A 192 -32.87 -5.49 -35.38
C GLU A 192 -33.02 -4.02 -35.80
N GLY A 193 -32.38 -3.09 -35.06
CA GLY A 193 -32.55 -1.63 -35.28
C GLY A 193 -33.94 -1.08 -34.95
N LYS A 194 -34.88 -1.89 -34.45
CA LYS A 194 -36.28 -1.49 -34.18
C LYS A 194 -36.39 -0.29 -33.24
N TRP A 195 -35.49 -0.22 -32.25
CA TRP A 195 -35.46 0.91 -31.32
C TRP A 195 -35.08 2.22 -32.02
N LEU A 196 -34.08 2.19 -32.91
CA LEU A 196 -33.64 3.37 -33.64
C LEU A 196 -34.76 3.88 -34.55
N LEU A 197 -35.39 2.99 -35.30
CA LEU A 197 -36.54 3.31 -36.15
C LEU A 197 -37.69 3.96 -35.36
N ALA A 198 -38.04 3.37 -34.21
CA ALA A 198 -39.08 3.91 -33.34
C ALA A 198 -38.70 5.27 -32.74
N ALA A 199 -37.41 5.48 -32.42
CA ALA A 199 -36.91 6.74 -31.90
C ALA A 199 -36.94 7.84 -32.96
N GLU A 200 -36.52 7.55 -34.19
CA GLU A 200 -36.55 8.49 -35.32
C GLU A 200 -37.98 8.94 -35.63
N GLN A 201 -38.92 7.99 -35.77
CA GLN A 201 -40.34 8.28 -35.97
C GLN A 201 -40.91 9.15 -34.85
N LEU A 202 -40.51 8.88 -33.60
CA LEU A 202 -40.96 9.66 -32.46
C LEU A 202 -40.40 11.09 -32.51
N LEU A 203 -39.13 11.28 -32.86
CA LEU A 203 -38.52 12.61 -32.99
C LEU A 203 -39.20 13.41 -34.10
N GLU A 204 -39.44 12.78 -35.25
CA GLU A 204 -40.17 13.39 -36.38
C GLU A 204 -41.59 13.81 -35.98
N SER A 205 -42.34 12.95 -35.28
CA SER A 205 -43.70 13.26 -34.82
C SER A 205 -43.77 14.43 -33.82
N ASN A 206 -42.66 14.72 -33.14
CA ASN A 206 -42.55 15.85 -32.21
C ASN A 206 -41.83 17.06 -32.83
N SER A 207 -41.57 17.04 -34.15
CA SER A 207 -40.84 18.09 -34.87
C SER A 207 -39.44 18.37 -34.30
N ILE A 208 -38.78 17.35 -33.74
CA ILE A 208 -37.42 17.43 -33.23
C ILE A 208 -36.48 16.86 -34.29
N THR A 209 -35.48 17.64 -34.72
CA THR A 209 -34.49 17.13 -35.66
C THR A 209 -33.55 16.14 -34.97
N HIS A 210 -33.21 15.06 -35.69
CA HIS A 210 -32.27 14.06 -35.21
C HIS A 210 -30.96 14.68 -34.71
N GLN A 211 -30.41 15.64 -35.47
CA GLN A 211 -29.18 16.34 -35.10
C GLN A 211 -29.30 17.12 -33.78
N SER A 212 -30.36 17.92 -33.62
CA SER A 212 -30.57 18.71 -32.39
C SER A 212 -30.70 17.81 -31.16
N PHE A 213 -31.39 16.68 -31.30
CA PHE A 213 -31.51 15.69 -30.24
C PHE A 213 -30.15 15.06 -29.88
N CYS A 214 -29.39 14.62 -30.89
CA CYS A 214 -28.06 14.06 -30.68
C CYS A 214 -27.12 15.05 -29.99
N ASP A 215 -27.05 16.29 -30.45
CA ASP A 215 -26.19 17.33 -29.88
C ASP A 215 -26.51 17.57 -28.40
N ALA A 216 -27.80 17.66 -28.06
CA ALA A 216 -28.24 17.79 -26.67
C ALA A 216 -27.80 16.60 -25.80
N ILE A 217 -27.90 15.38 -26.33
CA ILE A 217 -27.44 14.17 -25.62
C ILE A 217 -25.91 14.16 -25.46
N TYR A 218 -25.14 14.53 -26.48
CA TYR A 218 -23.67 14.63 -26.40
C TYR A 218 -23.23 15.65 -25.35
N ILE A 219 -23.81 16.86 -25.37
CA ILE A 219 -23.53 17.90 -24.37
C ILE A 219 -23.81 17.38 -22.96
N VAL A 220 -24.91 16.65 -22.77
CA VAL A 220 -25.24 16.04 -21.49
C VAL A 220 -24.21 14.96 -21.11
N LEU A 221 -23.80 14.10 -22.03
CA LEU A 221 -22.86 13.01 -21.74
C LEU A 221 -21.45 13.52 -21.43
N GLU A 222 -20.98 14.56 -22.13
CA GLU A 222 -19.70 15.22 -21.87
C GLU A 222 -19.69 15.96 -20.54
N LYS A 223 -20.77 16.71 -20.24
CA LYS A 223 -20.81 17.61 -19.07
C LYS A 223 -21.40 16.98 -17.81
N ALA A 224 -21.98 15.78 -17.86
CA ALA A 224 -22.68 15.16 -16.72
C ALA A 224 -21.75 14.59 -15.61
N GLY A 225 -20.54 15.14 -15.46
CA GLY A 225 -19.84 15.18 -14.18
C GLY A 225 -20.34 16.28 -13.24
N GLY A 226 -21.12 17.25 -13.74
CA GLY A 226 -21.75 18.32 -12.97
C GLY A 226 -23.27 18.18 -12.81
N ASN A 227 -23.87 19.06 -12.00
CA ASN A 227 -25.29 19.18 -11.63
C ASN A 227 -26.27 19.49 -12.80
N ILE A 228 -25.99 19.02 -14.02
CA ILE A 228 -26.85 19.25 -15.18
C ILE A 228 -28.04 18.30 -15.11
N ARG A 229 -29.21 18.88 -14.88
CA ARG A 229 -30.50 18.18 -14.91
C ARG A 229 -31.05 18.25 -16.32
N THR A 230 -31.29 17.09 -16.93
CA THR A 230 -31.94 16.97 -18.24
C THR A 230 -33.43 16.76 -18.01
N TYR A 231 -34.27 17.53 -18.70
CA TYR A 231 -35.72 17.39 -18.64
C TYR A 231 -36.26 17.11 -20.03
N ILE A 232 -37.17 16.15 -20.13
CA ILE A 232 -37.96 15.88 -21.33
C ILE A 232 -39.39 16.29 -20.99
N HIS A 233 -39.88 17.35 -21.60
CA HIS A 233 -41.22 17.89 -21.36
C HIS A 233 -42.09 17.75 -22.60
N GLY A 234 -43.41 17.75 -22.40
CA GLY A 234 -44.39 17.68 -23.48
C GLY A 234 -45.71 17.06 -23.04
N PRO A 235 -46.73 17.10 -23.91
CA PRO A 235 -48.05 16.53 -23.64
C PRO A 235 -48.03 15.03 -23.33
N ALA A 236 -49.11 14.49 -22.77
CA ALA A 236 -49.25 13.06 -22.56
C ALA A 236 -49.09 12.29 -23.89
N ASN A 237 -48.59 11.05 -23.82
CA ASN A 237 -48.42 10.14 -24.96
C ASN A 237 -47.41 10.58 -26.05
N CYS A 238 -46.58 11.59 -25.82
CA CYS A 238 -45.48 11.98 -26.73
C CYS A 238 -44.20 11.14 -26.58
N GLY A 239 -44.27 9.88 -26.12
CA GLY A 239 -43.10 8.99 -26.02
C GLY A 239 -41.98 9.40 -25.05
N LYS A 240 -42.24 10.34 -24.12
CA LYS A 240 -41.23 10.82 -23.14
C LYS A 240 -40.58 9.69 -22.33
N THR A 241 -41.39 8.76 -21.82
CA THR A 241 -40.92 7.62 -21.02
C THR A 241 -40.02 6.68 -21.85
N PHE A 242 -40.35 6.50 -23.13
CA PHE A 242 -39.58 5.67 -24.06
C PHE A 242 -38.15 6.22 -24.23
N ILE A 243 -38.01 7.52 -24.49
CA ILE A 243 -36.69 8.16 -24.61
C ILE A 243 -35.94 8.20 -23.28
N LEU A 244 -36.63 8.53 -22.17
CA LEU A 244 -36.00 8.62 -20.85
C LEU A 244 -35.43 7.28 -20.38
N HIS A 245 -36.14 6.18 -20.63
CA HIS A 245 -35.67 4.84 -20.30
C HIS A 245 -34.36 4.52 -21.01
N PHE A 246 -34.24 4.87 -22.29
CA PHE A 246 -33.00 4.71 -23.05
C PHE A 246 -31.85 5.55 -22.50
N VAL A 247 -32.06 6.85 -22.27
CA VAL A 247 -31.01 7.74 -21.72
C VAL A 247 -30.54 7.26 -20.34
N THR A 248 -31.45 6.70 -19.53
CA THR A 248 -31.12 6.12 -18.23
C THR A 248 -30.26 4.85 -18.36
N GLN A 249 -30.58 3.98 -19.32
CA GLN A 249 -29.77 2.79 -19.61
C GLN A 249 -28.38 3.14 -20.15
N LEU A 250 -28.27 4.14 -21.03
CA LEU A 250 -26.98 4.65 -21.52
C LEU A 250 -26.11 5.14 -20.36
N ARG A 251 -26.69 5.90 -19.42
CA ARG A 251 -25.99 6.33 -18.21
C ARG A 251 -25.53 5.15 -17.37
N ALA A 252 -26.40 4.18 -17.09
CA ALA A 252 -26.05 3.00 -16.28
C ALA A 252 -24.88 2.20 -16.89
N ARG A 253 -24.90 2.00 -18.22
CA ARG A 253 -23.81 1.34 -18.96
C ARG A 253 -22.50 2.12 -18.90
N SER A 254 -22.56 3.45 -18.98
CA SER A 254 -21.38 4.33 -18.84
C SER A 254 -20.78 4.37 -17.43
N HIS A 255 -21.51 3.91 -16.39
CA HIS A 255 -21.03 3.87 -15.00
C HIS A 255 -20.45 2.51 -14.56
N GLY A 256 -20.48 1.47 -15.41
CA GLY A 256 -19.91 0.16 -15.04
C GLY A 256 -20.71 -0.59 -13.95
N TRP A 257 -21.93 -0.13 -13.65
CA TRP A 257 -22.88 -0.91 -12.86
C TRP A 257 -23.51 -1.91 -13.82
N GLY A 258 -22.94 -3.11 -13.91
CA GLY A 258 -23.58 -4.23 -14.59
C GLY A 258 -25.00 -4.37 -14.06
N LEU A 259 -25.99 -4.19 -14.96
CA LEU A 259 -27.41 -4.52 -14.82
C LEU A 259 -27.88 -4.84 -13.38
N MET A 260 -27.81 -3.86 -12.47
CA MET A 260 -28.50 -3.99 -11.19
C MET A 260 -29.95 -3.58 -11.40
N LYS A 261 -30.75 -4.63 -11.66
CA LYS A 261 -32.18 -4.72 -11.38
C LYS A 261 -33.01 -3.59 -11.97
N GLN A 262 -33.62 -3.86 -13.13
CA GLN A 262 -35.01 -3.47 -13.35
C GLN A 262 -35.82 -4.02 -12.16
N LYS A 263 -35.93 -3.23 -11.09
CA LYS A 263 -37.09 -3.31 -10.23
C LYS A 263 -38.16 -2.52 -10.95
N SER A 264 -39.12 -3.27 -11.45
CA SER A 264 -40.43 -2.82 -11.87
C SER A 264 -40.85 -1.58 -11.10
N PHE A 265 -41.00 -0.47 -11.81
CA PHE A 265 -41.96 0.53 -11.43
C PHE A 265 -43.08 0.45 -12.45
N ILE A 266 -44.25 0.18 -11.87
CA ILE A 266 -45.60 0.11 -12.44
C ILE A 266 -45.84 1.30 -13.36
#